data_AF-A0AA95GDV1-F1
#
_entry.id   AF-A0AA95GDV1-F1
#
_cell.length_a   1.000
_cell.length_b   1.000
_cell.length_c   1.000
_cell.angle_alpha   90.00
_cell.angle_beta   90.00
_cell.angle_gamma   90.00
#
_symmetry.space_group_name_H-M   'P 1'
#
loop_
_entity.id
_entity.type
_entity.pdbx_description
1 polymer ?
#
loop_
_entity_poly.entity_id
_entity_poly.type
_entity_poly.pdbx_seq_one_letter_code
_entity_poly.pdbx_strand_id
1 'polypeptide(L)'
;MHNYNDQFKSNPLQFIANNTINNIIWFQRAVSSAGTFEQKQWIEMCDTNKKASFDLQVHNKQQNTFELALSNSLSNNGSAIDAYWCPFNQGTEYCGFVDVPRINPIHNFILRQQ
;
A
#
# COMPACT_ATOMS: atom_id res chain seq x y z
N MET A 1 5.39 18.51 7.13
CA MET A 1 4.78 17.17 6.96
C MET A 1 4.62 16.93 5.48
N HIS A 2 5.19 15.86 4.95
CA HIS A 2 5.17 15.61 3.51
C HIS A 2 3.94 14.80 3.15
N ASN A 3 3.03 15.40 2.38
CA ASN A 3 1.73 14.83 2.04
C ASN A 3 1.82 13.84 0.87
N TYR A 4 2.71 12.85 0.96
CA TYR A 4 3.02 11.95 -0.14
C TYR A 4 1.85 11.08 -0.58
N ASN A 5 0.96 10.71 0.35
CA ASN A 5 -0.23 9.94 0.00
C ASN A 5 -1.18 10.76 -0.87
N ASP A 6 -1.44 12.02 -0.52
CA ASP A 6 -2.34 12.86 -1.33
C ASP A 6 -1.68 13.29 -2.65
N GLN A 7 -0.35 13.49 -2.67
CA GLN A 7 0.40 13.73 -3.91
C GLN A 7 0.31 12.53 -4.85
N PHE A 8 0.49 11.32 -4.34
CA PHE A 8 0.34 10.10 -5.12
C PHE A 8 -1.11 9.91 -5.60
N LYS A 9 -2.12 10.12 -4.73
CA LYS A 9 -3.53 9.99 -5.10
C LYS A 9 -3.98 11.01 -6.15
N SER A 10 -3.48 12.25 -6.06
CA SER A 10 -3.88 13.33 -6.98
C SER A 10 -3.32 13.15 -8.39
N ASN A 11 -2.09 12.65 -8.52
CA ASN A 11 -1.51 12.31 -9.82
C ASN A 11 -0.55 11.10 -9.75
N PRO A 12 -1.09 9.86 -9.75
CA PRO A 12 -0.27 8.67 -9.58
C PRO A 12 0.80 8.51 -10.66
N LEU A 13 0.48 8.84 -11.93
CA LEU A 13 1.40 8.71 -13.05
C LEU A 13 2.60 9.65 -12.94
N GLN A 14 2.36 10.92 -12.60
CA GLN A 14 3.44 11.87 -12.38
C GLN A 14 4.25 11.51 -11.13
N PHE A 15 3.59 10.99 -10.09
CA PHE A 15 4.28 10.57 -8.87
C PHE A 15 5.24 9.40 -9.16
N ILE A 16 4.79 8.34 -9.83
CA ILE A 16 5.66 7.19 -10.17
C ILE A 16 6.72 7.53 -11.22
N ALA A 17 6.49 8.54 -12.07
CA ALA A 17 7.51 9.00 -13.02
C ALA A 17 8.72 9.66 -12.33
N ASN A 18 8.51 10.23 -11.13
CA ASN A 18 9.53 10.93 -10.37
C ASN A 18 10.06 10.13 -9.17
N ASN A 19 9.40 9.03 -8.80
CA ASN A 19 9.66 8.30 -7.57
C ASN A 19 9.59 6.79 -7.78
N THR A 20 10.43 6.06 -7.07
CA THR A 20 10.35 4.60 -6.99
C THR A 20 9.52 4.20 -5.78
N ILE A 21 8.56 3.27 -5.98
CA ILE A 21 7.76 2.70 -4.89
C ILE A 21 8.07 1.22 -4.80
N ASN A 22 8.60 0.77 -3.66
CA ASN A 22 8.93 -0.61 -3.38
C ASN A 22 8.07 -1.14 -2.23
N ASN A 23 7.06 -1.93 -2.57
CA ASN A 23 6.22 -2.58 -1.58
C ASN A 23 6.85 -3.87 -1.02
N ILE A 24 7.68 -4.57 -1.79
CA ILE A 24 8.27 -5.87 -1.43
C ILE A 24 9.14 -5.77 -0.18
N ILE A 25 10.01 -4.75 -0.09
CA ILE A 25 10.95 -4.62 1.04
C ILE A 25 10.21 -4.49 2.37
N TRP A 26 9.10 -3.75 2.40
CA TRP A 26 8.31 -3.62 3.62
C TRP A 26 7.70 -4.96 4.02
N PHE A 27 7.05 -5.66 3.09
CA PHE A 27 6.41 -6.95 3.36
C PHE A 27 7.43 -7.99 3.82
N GLN A 28 8.57 -8.12 3.14
CA GLN A 28 9.64 -9.04 3.52
C GLN A 28 10.16 -8.78 4.94
N ARG A 29 10.36 -7.51 5.33
CA ARG A 29 10.75 -7.16 6.70
C ARG A 29 9.65 -7.51 7.71
N ALA A 30 8.39 -7.25 7.37
CA ALA A 30 7.24 -7.49 8.23
C ALA A 30 6.97 -8.99 8.46
N VAL A 31 7.17 -9.86 7.46
CA VAL A 31 7.08 -11.33 7.63
C VAL A 31 8.33 -11.97 8.23
N SER A 32 9.47 -11.26 8.24
CA SER A 32 10.74 -11.80 8.75
C SER A 32 10.72 -12.06 10.27
N SER A 33 11.78 -12.69 10.77
CA SER A 33 12.02 -12.83 12.21
C SER A 33 12.11 -11.48 12.95
N ALA A 34 12.47 -10.41 12.25
CA ALA A 34 12.55 -9.05 12.79
C ALA A 34 11.21 -8.29 12.78
N GLY A 35 10.18 -8.81 12.11
CA GLY A 35 8.84 -8.20 12.09
C GLY A 35 8.13 -8.31 13.44
N THR A 36 7.41 -7.26 13.83
CA THR A 36 6.63 -7.25 15.08
C THR A 36 5.43 -8.19 14.98
N PHE A 37 4.87 -8.58 16.13
CA PHE A 37 3.66 -9.39 16.18
C PHE A 37 2.47 -8.72 15.45
N GLU A 38 2.27 -7.41 15.67
CA GLU A 38 1.23 -6.64 14.97
C GLU A 38 1.41 -6.64 13.44
N GLN A 39 2.64 -6.45 12.95
CA GLN A 39 2.92 -6.46 11.52
C GLN A 39 2.53 -7.80 10.87
N LYS A 40 2.82 -8.91 11.55
CA LYS A 40 2.46 -10.25 11.09
C LYS A 40 0.95 -10.44 11.05
N GLN A 41 0.24 -10.02 12.10
CA GLN A 41 -1.22 -10.06 12.11
C GLN A 41 -1.84 -9.20 11.00
N TRP A 42 -1.27 -8.03 10.70
CA TRP A 42 -1.78 -7.19 9.62
C TRP A 42 -1.59 -7.82 8.24
N ILE A 43 -0.49 -8.54 8.03
CA ILE A 43 -0.28 -9.31 6.80
C ILE A 43 -1.32 -10.43 6.70
N GLU A 44 -1.56 -11.19 7.76
CA GLU A 44 -2.61 -12.24 7.78
C GLU A 44 -4.02 -11.67 7.47
N MET A 45 -4.34 -10.50 8.04
CA MET A 45 -5.59 -9.81 7.74
C MET A 45 -5.65 -9.31 6.30
N CYS A 46 -4.55 -8.75 5.79
CA CYS A 46 -4.44 -8.29 4.41
C CYS A 46 -4.61 -9.45 3.43
N ASP A 47 -4.01 -10.61 3.74
CA ASP A 47 -4.12 -11.84 2.97
C ASP A 47 -5.54 -12.39 2.95
N THR A 48 -6.28 -12.23 4.06
CA THR A 48 -7.68 -12.65 4.16
C THR A 48 -8.60 -11.73 3.38
N ASN A 49 -8.46 -10.42 3.57
CA ASN A 49 -9.38 -9.42 3.03
C ASN A 49 -9.09 -9.07 1.56
N LYS A 50 -7.88 -9.37 1.07
CA LYS A 50 -7.36 -8.96 -0.25
C LYS A 50 -7.43 -7.45 -0.52
N LYS A 51 -7.63 -6.67 0.55
CA LYS A 51 -7.65 -5.20 0.57
C LYS A 51 -7.13 -4.73 1.91
N ALA A 52 -6.41 -3.62 1.90
CA ALA A 52 -5.94 -2.94 3.10
C ALA A 52 -5.69 -1.46 2.82
N SER A 53 -5.43 -0.71 3.89
CA SER A 53 -4.96 0.66 3.82
C SER A 53 -3.43 0.68 3.90
N PHE A 54 -2.81 1.49 3.04
CA PHE A 54 -1.37 1.59 2.90
C PHE A 54 -0.91 3.02 3.10
N ASP A 55 0.35 3.17 3.48
CA ASP A 55 1.01 4.46 3.66
C ASP A 55 2.31 4.52 2.84
N LEU A 56 2.53 5.60 2.10
CA LEU A 56 3.79 5.87 1.45
C LEU A 56 4.79 6.41 2.47
N GLN A 57 5.83 5.63 2.73
CA GLN A 57 6.89 5.94 3.68
C GLN A 57 8.22 6.08 2.96
N VAL A 58 9.09 7.00 3.38
CA VAL A 58 10.42 7.15 2.77
C VAL A 58 11.32 5.99 3.19
N HIS A 59 11.88 5.27 2.23
CA HIS A 59 12.81 4.18 2.50
C HIS A 59 14.20 4.74 2.85
N ASN A 60 14.77 4.36 4.01
CA ASN A 60 16.16 4.65 4.38
C ASN A 60 16.61 6.11 4.23
N LYS A 61 15.67 7.08 4.28
CA LYS A 61 15.91 8.50 3.99
C LYS A 61 16.50 8.77 2.59
N GLN A 62 16.43 7.80 1.67
CA GLN A 62 16.80 8.01 0.28
C GLN A 62 15.73 8.88 -0.39
N GLN A 63 16.18 9.94 -1.07
CA GLN A 63 15.27 10.81 -1.81
C GLN A 63 14.57 9.99 -2.91
N ASN A 64 13.28 10.29 -3.11
CA ASN A 64 12.44 9.73 -4.17
C ASN A 64 12.28 8.20 -4.15
N THR A 65 12.59 7.54 -3.03
CA THR A 65 12.36 6.10 -2.83
C THR A 65 11.39 5.88 -1.68
N PHE A 66 10.27 5.26 -2.00
CA PHE A 66 9.16 5.06 -1.08
C PHE A 66 8.86 3.58 -0.90
N GLU A 67 8.24 3.25 0.21
CA GLU A 67 7.63 1.96 0.49
C GLU A 67 6.14 2.14 0.70
N LEU A 68 5.34 1.21 0.20
CA LEU A 68 3.93 1.07 0.58
C LEU A 68 3.86 0.16 1.80
N ALA A 69 3.76 0.77 2.98
CA ALA A 69 3.61 0.07 4.26
C ALA A 69 2.13 -0.20 4.55
N LEU A 70 1.78 -1.34 5.13
CA LEU A 70 0.44 -1.50 5.71
C LEU A 70 0.27 -0.48 6.84
N SER A 71 -0.87 0.20 6.85
CA SER A 71 -1.23 1.15 7.89
C SER A 71 -2.61 0.84 8.45
N ASN A 72 -2.73 0.86 9.77
CA ASN A 72 -4.00 0.81 10.50
C ASN A 72 -4.42 2.20 11.03
N SER A 73 -3.67 3.25 10.72
CA SER A 73 -3.85 4.59 11.28
C SER A 73 -3.85 5.67 10.19
N LEU A 74 -4.43 6.83 10.54
CA LEU A 74 -4.29 8.07 9.78
C LEU A 74 -2.80 8.37 9.59
N SER A 75 -2.35 8.33 8.33
CA SER A 75 -0.95 8.54 8.01
C SER A 75 -0.52 9.98 8.32
N ASN A 76 0.71 10.13 8.81
CA ASN A 76 1.37 11.44 8.95
C ASN A 76 1.67 12.11 7.58
N ASN A 77 1.46 11.38 6.49
CA ASN A 77 1.71 11.75 5.10
C ASN A 77 0.41 11.95 4.30
N GLY A 78 -0.72 12.20 4.97
CA GLY A 78 -2.02 12.42 4.35
C GLY A 78 -2.99 11.27 4.59
N SER A 79 -4.08 11.22 3.81
CA SER A 79 -5.06 10.14 3.95
C SER A 79 -4.44 8.81 3.48
N ALA A 80 -4.59 7.72 4.24
CA ALA A 80 -4.06 6.41 3.84
C ALA A 80 -4.61 5.94 2.47
N ILE A 81 -3.82 5.20 1.70
CA ILE A 81 -4.16 4.71 0.37
C ILE A 81 -4.85 3.35 0.50
N ASP A 82 -6.15 3.31 0.23
CA ASP A 82 -6.87 2.04 0.14
C ASP A 82 -6.54 1.34 -1.18
N ALA A 83 -6.07 0.09 -1.10
CA ALA A 83 -5.64 -0.66 -2.26
C ALA A 83 -5.92 -2.15 -2.12
N TYR A 84 -5.93 -2.84 -3.26
CA TYR A 84 -6.01 -4.29 -3.34
C TYR A 84 -4.64 -4.90 -3.08
N TRP A 85 -4.64 -6.00 -2.34
CA TRP A 85 -3.44 -6.79 -2.09
C TRP A 85 -3.48 -8.08 -2.90
N CYS A 86 -2.48 -8.25 -3.75
CA CYS A 86 -2.34 -9.37 -4.66
C CYS A 86 -1.06 -10.15 -4.31
N PRO A 87 -1.11 -11.03 -3.29
CA PRO A 87 0.06 -11.81 -2.90
C PRO A 87 0.39 -12.88 -3.93
N PHE A 88 1.68 -13.15 -4.09
CA PHE A 88 2.19 -14.26 -4.88
C PHE A 88 3.49 -14.80 -4.26
N ASN A 89 3.74 -16.09 -4.44
CA ASN A 89 4.99 -16.71 -4.00
C ASN A 89 6.03 -16.60 -5.10
N GLN A 90 7.23 -16.13 -4.75
CA GLN A 90 8.40 -16.12 -5.64
C GLN A 90 9.49 -16.99 -5.02
N GLY A 91 9.50 -18.28 -5.37
CA GLY A 91 10.38 -19.26 -4.72
C GLY A 91 10.01 -19.41 -3.24
N THR A 92 10.94 -19.08 -2.34
CA THR A 92 10.72 -19.08 -0.88
C THR A 92 10.30 -17.71 -0.33
N GLU A 93 10.22 -16.69 -1.17
CA GLU A 93 9.90 -15.33 -0.74
C GLU A 93 8.39 -15.05 -0.83
N TYR A 94 7.88 -14.43 0.23
CA TYR A 94 6.53 -13.90 0.26
C TYR A 94 6.50 -12.52 -0.40
N CYS A 95 5.86 -12.44 -1.56
CA CYS A 95 5.78 -11.25 -2.37
C CYS A 95 4.31 -10.88 -2.63
N GLY A 96 4.11 -9.69 -3.17
CA GLY A 96 2.80 -9.29 -3.67
C GLY A 96 2.85 -7.96 -4.36
N PHE A 97 1.80 -7.68 -5.13
CA PHE A 97 1.58 -6.37 -5.73
C PHE A 97 0.47 -5.65 -4.97
N VAL A 98 0.63 -4.34 -4.82
CA VAL A 98 -0.43 -3.46 -4.32
C VAL A 98 -1.06 -2.78 -5.53
N ASP A 99 -2.32 -3.12 -5.81
CA ASP A 99 -3.08 -2.51 -6.90
C ASP A 99 -3.96 -1.39 -6.34
N VAL A 100 -3.56 -0.15 -6.63
CA VAL A 100 -4.27 1.05 -6.17
C VAL A 100 -5.37 1.38 -7.17
N PRO A 101 -6.66 1.28 -6.80
CA PRO A 101 -7.75 1.55 -7.72
C PRO A 101 -7.67 3.00 -8.21
N ARG A 102 -7.61 3.18 -9.54
CA ARG A 102 -7.64 4.49 -10.22
C ARG A 102 -8.93 5.28 -9.98
N ILE A 103 -9.98 4.62 -9.52
CA ILE A 103 -11.32 5.17 -9.37
C ILE A 103 -11.69 5.04 -7.90
N ASN A 104 -11.80 6.19 -7.23
CA ASN A 104 -12.53 6.28 -5.98
C ASN A 104 -13.92 5.67 -6.23
N PRO A 105 -14.33 4.57 -5.55
CA PRO A 105 -15.64 3.98 -5.76
C PRO A 105 -16.69 4.87 -5.07
N ILE A 106 -16.90 6.08 -5.58
CA ILE A 106 -17.99 6.98 -5.15
C ILE A 106 -19.35 6.42 -5.61
N HIS A 107 -19.36 5.42 -6.50
CA HIS A 107 -20.58 4.77 -6.96
C HIS A 107 -20.56 3.29 -6.63
N ASN A 108 -20.94 2.98 -5.39
CA ASN A 108 -21.67 1.74 -5.14
C ASN A 108 -23.04 1.89 -5.84
N PHE A 109 -23.36 0.96 -6.74
CA PHE A 109 -24.63 0.75 -7.45
C PHE A 109 -24.90 1.60 -8.72
N ILE A 110 -24.89 0.91 -9.88
CA ILE A 110 -25.78 1.24 -10.99
C ILE A 110 -27.07 0.46 -10.75
N LEU A 111 -28.10 1.11 -10.21
CA LEU A 111 -29.46 0.58 -10.31
C LEU A 111 -29.91 0.77 -11.76
N ARG A 112 -30.05 -0.31 -12.52
CA ARG A 112 -30.89 -0.26 -13.73
C ARG A 112 -32.32 -0.05 -13.26
N GLN A 113 -32.87 1.14 -13.48
CA GLN A 113 -34.31 1.34 -13.41
C GLN A 113 -34.94 0.54 -14.55
N GLN A 114 -35.94 -0.29 -14.20
CA GLN A 114 -36.86 -0.91 -15.15
C GLN A 114 -37.88 0.13 -15.60
#